data_AF-N6Y5R5-F1
#
_entry.id   AF-N6Y5R5-F1
#
_cell.length_a   1.000
_cell.length_b   1.000
_cell.length_c   1.000
_cell.angle_alpha   90.00
_cell.angle_beta   90.00
_cell.angle_gamma   90.00
#
_symmetry.space_group_name_H-M   'P 1'
#
loop_
_entity.id
_entity.type
_entity.pdbx_description
1 polymer ?
#
loop_
_entity_poly.entity_id
_entity_poly.type
_entity_poly.pdbx_seq_one_letter_code
_entity_poly.pdbx_strand_id
1 'polypeptide(L)'
;MDEASESAWCREKGVYPQEFGQWRAVATQALADREAAARISHREKKADLRRIKELERDLSRKEKALAEAAELLVLSKKLEAIFPKDKDEDA
;
A
#
# COMPACT_ATOMS: atom_id res chain seq x y z
N MET A 1 0.54 -33.10 -25.94
CA MET A 1 -0.32 -33.94 -26.81
C MET A 1 0.35 -33.99 -28.15
N ASP A 2 0.41 -35.14 -28.81
CA ASP A 2 0.87 -35.16 -30.20
C ASP A 2 -0.23 -34.59 -31.12
N GLU A 3 0.17 -34.18 -32.33
CA GLU A 3 -0.69 -33.47 -33.28
C GLU A 3 -1.82 -34.37 -33.82
N ALA A 4 -1.57 -35.68 -33.88
CA ALA A 4 -2.55 -36.68 -34.29
C ALA A 4 -3.68 -36.85 -33.25
N SER A 5 -3.33 -36.94 -31.97
CA SER A 5 -4.31 -37.05 -30.88
C SER A 5 -5.11 -35.75 -30.70
N GLU A 6 -4.47 -34.60 -30.87
CA GLU A 6 -5.14 -33.28 -30.84
C GLU A 6 -6.18 -33.17 -31.96
N SER A 7 -5.82 -33.59 -33.18
CA SER A 7 -6.72 -33.60 -34.34
C SER A 7 -7.89 -34.58 -34.18
N ALA A 8 -7.63 -35.78 -33.65
CA ALA A 8 -8.67 -36.78 -33.40
C ALA A 8 -9.69 -36.28 -32.36
N TRP A 9 -9.20 -35.68 -31.27
CA TRP A 9 -10.03 -35.08 -30.23
C TRP A 9 -10.87 -33.90 -30.76
N CYS A 10 -10.26 -33.03 -31.57
CA CYS A 10 -10.96 -31.91 -32.22
C CYS A 10 -12.16 -32.41 -33.06
N ARG A 11 -11.98 -33.50 -33.82
CA ARG A 11 -13.07 -34.14 -34.58
C ARG A 11 -14.15 -34.72 -33.68
N GLU A 12 -13.77 -35.40 -32.60
CA GLU A 12 -14.70 -35.98 -31.64
C GLU A 12 -15.55 -34.89 -30.94
N LYS A 13 -14.94 -33.73 -30.66
CA LYS A 13 -15.61 -32.62 -29.97
C LYS A 13 -16.26 -31.61 -30.91
N GLY A 14 -16.13 -31.77 -32.22
CA GLY A 14 -16.69 -30.85 -33.21
C GLY A 14 -16.06 -29.45 -33.19
N VAL A 15 -14.77 -29.36 -32.86
CA VAL A 15 -14.01 -28.10 -32.80
C VAL A 15 -12.92 -28.10 -33.87
N TYR A 16 -12.66 -26.95 -34.51
CA TYR A 16 -11.57 -26.88 -35.47
C TYR A 16 -10.21 -26.80 -34.75
N PRO A 17 -9.16 -27.53 -35.20
CA PRO A 17 -7.84 -27.49 -34.56
C PRO A 17 -7.27 -26.07 -34.42
N GLN A 18 -7.56 -25.19 -35.38
CA GLN A 18 -7.17 -23.78 -35.32
C GLN A 18 -7.84 -23.05 -34.15
N GLU A 19 -9.14 -23.23 -33.95
CA GLU A 19 -9.90 -22.62 -32.84
C GLU A 19 -9.43 -23.16 -31.50
N PHE A 20 -9.20 -24.47 -31.41
CA PHE A 20 -8.65 -25.10 -30.22
C PHE A 20 -7.28 -24.53 -29.84
N GLY A 21 -6.38 -24.39 -30.82
CA GLY A 21 -5.07 -23.77 -30.62
C GLY A 21 -5.18 -22.31 -30.15
N GLN A 22 -6.09 -21.53 -30.76
CA GLN A 22 -6.35 -20.15 -30.35
C GLN A 22 -6.87 -20.07 -28.92
N TRP A 23 -7.86 -20.88 -28.54
CA TRP A 23 -8.40 -20.90 -27.18
C TRP A 23 -7.36 -21.32 -26.15
N ARG A 24 -6.54 -22.32 -26.47
CA ARG A 24 -5.43 -22.74 -25.61
C ARG A 24 -4.42 -21.61 -25.41
N ALA A 25 -4.05 -20.92 -26.48
CA ALA A 25 -3.13 -19.79 -26.42
C ALA A 25 -3.70 -18.64 -25.57
N VAL A 26 -4.95 -18.25 -25.83
CA VAL A 26 -5.65 -17.19 -25.07
C VAL A 26 -5.77 -17.56 -23.59
N ALA A 27 -6.18 -18.79 -23.28
CA ALA A 27 -6.30 -19.25 -21.89
C ALA A 27 -4.94 -19.24 -21.17
N THR A 28 -3.88 -19.70 -21.85
CA THR A 28 -2.53 -19.70 -21.28
C THR A 28 -2.02 -18.29 -21.03
N GLN A 29 -2.22 -17.38 -21.99
CA GLN A 29 -1.83 -15.98 -21.85
C GLN A 29 -2.58 -15.29 -20.72
N ALA A 30 -3.90 -15.49 -20.62
CA ALA A 30 -4.73 -14.90 -19.56
C ALA A 30 -4.28 -15.36 -18.15
N LEU A 31 -3.86 -16.62 -18.00
CA LEU A 31 -3.30 -17.11 -16.75
C LEU A 31 -1.95 -16.46 -16.44
N ALA A 32 -1.05 -16.34 -17.43
CA ALA A 32 0.25 -15.69 -17.25
C ALA A 32 0.10 -14.20 -16.87
N ASP A 33 -0.83 -13.48 -17.51
CA ASP A 33 -1.11 -12.07 -17.23
C ASP A 33 -1.66 -11.90 -15.80
N ARG A 34 -2.55 -12.79 -15.37
CA ARG A 34 -3.08 -12.80 -14.00
C ARG A 34 -1.97 -12.98 -12.96
N GLU A 35 -1.04 -13.90 -13.19
CA GLU A 35 0.10 -14.12 -12.30
C GLU A 35 1.07 -12.93 -12.28
N ALA A 36 1.30 -12.29 -13.43
CA ALA A 36 2.10 -11.07 -13.51
C ALA A 36 1.43 -9.92 -12.74
N ALA A 37 0.14 -9.69 -12.94
CA ALA A 37 -0.63 -8.66 -12.24
C ALA A 37 -0.64 -8.90 -10.71
N ALA A 38 -0.82 -10.14 -10.27
CA ALA A 38 -0.78 -10.50 -8.86
C ALA A 38 0.59 -10.20 -8.22
N ARG A 39 1.69 -10.49 -8.94
CA ARG A 39 3.05 -10.18 -8.47
C ARG A 39 3.30 -8.69 -8.35
N ILE A 40 2.83 -7.89 -9.30
CA ILE A 40 2.92 -6.42 -9.25
C ILE A 40 2.15 -5.90 -8.04
N SER A 41 0.87 -6.29 -7.91
CA SER A 41 0.02 -5.87 -6.79
C SER A 41 0.62 -6.22 -5.42
N HIS A 42 1.22 -7.41 -5.28
CA HIS A 42 1.88 -7.79 -4.02
C HIS A 42 3.10 -6.92 -3.70
N ARG A 43 3.90 -6.55 -4.72
CA ARG A 43 5.05 -5.67 -4.54
C ARG A 43 4.62 -4.26 -4.13
N GLU A 44 3.60 -3.72 -4.78
CA GLU A 44 3.01 -2.42 -4.46
C GLU A 44 2.47 -2.40 -3.04
N LYS A 45 1.64 -3.38 -2.66
CA LYS A 45 1.12 -3.51 -1.28
C LYS A 45 2.23 -3.55 -0.23
N LYS A 46 3.34 -4.25 -0.51
CA LYS A 46 4.49 -4.30 0.41
C LYS A 46 5.23 -2.98 0.48
N ALA A 47 5.30 -2.21 -0.60
CA ALA A 47 5.85 -0.86 -0.59
C ALA A 47 4.95 0.08 0.23
N ASP A 48 3.65 0.03 0.02
CA ASP A 48 2.66 0.84 0.72
C ASP A 48 2.67 0.56 2.23
N LEU A 49 2.66 -0.71 2.64
CA LEU A 49 2.73 -1.08 4.06
C LEU A 49 4.00 -0.55 4.75
N ARG A 50 5.13 -0.54 4.03
CA ARG A 50 6.37 0.07 4.55
C ARG A 50 6.22 1.57 4.69
N ARG A 51 5.66 2.22 3.68
CA ARG A 51 5.43 3.67 3.69
C ARG A 51 4.48 4.09 4.80
N ILE A 52 3.39 3.35 5.00
CA ILE A 52 2.42 3.58 6.08
C ILE A 52 3.14 3.50 7.43
N LYS A 53 3.90 2.44 7.68
CA LYS A 53 4.63 2.27 8.94
C LYS A 53 5.66 3.37 9.22
N GLU A 54 6.35 3.84 8.19
CA GLU A 54 7.26 4.98 8.30
C GLU A 54 6.52 6.26 8.66
N LEU A 55 5.42 6.55 7.97
CA LEU A 55 4.58 7.72 8.22
C LEU A 55 3.97 7.70 9.62
N GLU A 56 3.46 6.55 10.08
CA GLU A 56 2.93 6.38 11.43
C GLU A 56 4.01 6.64 12.49
N ARG A 57 5.24 6.16 12.27
CA ARG A 57 6.35 6.39 13.20
C ARG A 57 6.72 7.87 13.28
N ASP A 58 6.79 8.55 12.14
CA ASP A 58 7.10 9.97 12.09
C ASP A 58 5.98 10.83 12.67
N LEU A 59 4.72 10.44 12.45
CA LEU A 59 3.56 11.06 13.09
C LEU A 59 3.65 10.94 14.61
N SER A 60 3.88 9.73 15.14
CA SER A 60 4.00 9.49 16.58
C SER A 60 5.11 10.32 17.23
N ARG A 61 6.27 10.46 16.57
CA ARG A 61 7.36 11.33 17.06
C ARG A 61 6.96 12.80 17.11
N LYS A 62 6.27 13.28 16.07
CA LYS A 62 5.80 14.67 15.99
C LYS A 62 4.72 14.95 17.01
N GLU A 63 3.78 14.04 17.21
CA GLU A 63 2.73 14.15 18.23
C GLU A 63 3.33 14.18 19.64
N LYS A 64 4.36 13.36 19.92
CA LYS A 64 5.07 13.40 21.20
C LYS A 64 5.74 14.76 21.43
N ALA A 65 6.49 15.26 20.44
CA ALA A 65 7.14 16.57 20.54
C ALA A 65 6.12 17.71 20.68
N LEU A 66 4.97 17.61 20.00
CA LEU A 66 3.87 18.56 20.12
C LEU A 66 3.25 18.54 21.51
N ALA A 67 3.05 17.35 22.10
CA ALA A 67 2.55 17.20 23.45
C ALA A 67 3.51 17.80 24.49
N GLU A 68 4.81 17.50 24.37
CA GLU A 68 5.84 18.08 25.24
C GLU A 68 5.86 19.63 25.13
N ALA A 69 5.75 20.19 23.92
CA ALA A 69 5.66 21.64 23.72
C ALA A 69 4.39 22.25 24.35
N ALA A 70 3.25 21.56 24.25
CA ALA A 70 2.01 21.99 24.88
C ALA A 70 2.11 21.98 26.41
N GLU A 71 2.74 20.96 27.00
CA GLU A 71 3.00 20.89 28.44
C GLU A 71 3.91 22.03 28.92
N LEU A 72 5.01 22.30 28.21
CA LEU A 72 5.89 23.43 28.53
C LEU A 72 5.14 24.77 28.49
N LEU A 73 4.27 24.97 27.50
CA LEU A 73 3.46 26.19 27.38
C LEU A 73 2.45 26.32 28.53
N VAL A 74 1.82 25.21 28.94
CA VAL A 74 0.93 25.18 30.11
C VAL A 74 1.70 25.51 31.39
N LEU A 75 2.89 24.94 31.58
CA LEU A 75 3.74 25.22 32.73
C LEU A 75 4.20 26.68 32.77
N SER A 76 4.60 27.25 31.62
CA SER A 76 4.97 28.68 31.51
C SER A 76 3.82 29.58 31.95
N LYS A 77 2.60 29.31 31.47
CA LYS A 77 1.40 30.09 31.86
C LYS A 77 1.08 29.96 33.36
N LYS A 78 1.23 28.76 33.93
CA LYS A 78 1.05 28.56 35.38
C LYS A 78 2.08 29.33 36.19
N LEU A 79 3.34 29.35 35.74
CA LEU A 79 4.41 30.11 36.38
C LEU A 79 4.11 31.61 36.35
N GLU A 80 3.70 32.16 35.19
CA GLU A 80 3.29 33.56 35.05
C GLU A 80 2.10 33.93 35.95
N ALA A 81 1.18 33.00 36.19
CA ALA A 81 0.05 33.23 37.09
C ALA A 81 0.44 33.23 38.57
N ILE A 82 1.43 32.41 38.97
CA ILE A 82 1.94 32.33 40.36
C ILE A 82 2.90 33.47 40.66
N PHE A 83 3.74 33.83 39.68
CA PHE A 83 4.66 34.95 39.72
C PHE A 83 4.26 35.96 38.65
N PRO A 84 3.21 36.76 38.89
CA PRO A 84 2.91 37.89 38.03
C PRO A 84 4.18 38.70 37.89
N LYS A 85 4.65 38.94 36.66
CA LYS A 85 5.62 40.00 36.46
C LYS A 85 4.88 41.28 36.79
N ASP A 86 5.19 41.87 37.93
CA ASP A 86 4.76 43.23 38.27
C ASP A 86 5.24 44.11 37.11
N LYS A 87 4.29 44.51 36.26
CA LYS A 87 4.47 45.61 35.32
C LYS A 87 4.31 46.89 36.14
N ASP A 88 5.21 47.12 37.07
CA ASP A 88 5.34 48.37 37.80
C ASP A 88 6.84 48.56 38.10
N GLU A 89 7.60 48.89 37.06
CA GLU A 89 8.85 49.67 37.15
C GLU A 89 9.32 49.95 35.71
N ASP A 90 8.72 50.96 35.10
CA ASP A 90 9.45 52.14 34.62
C ASP A 90 8.44 53.22 34.18
N ALA A 91 8.72 54.44 34.64
CA ALA A 91 7.96 55.67 34.49
C ALA A 91 7.91 56.22 33.05
#